data_AF-A0A366W844-F1
#
_entry.id   AF-A0A366W844-F1
#
_cell.length_a   1.000
_cell.length_b   1.000
_cell.length_c   1.000
_cell.angle_alpha   90.00
_cell.angle_beta   90.00
_cell.angle_gamma   90.00
#
_symmetry.space_group_name_H-M   'P 1'
#
loop_
_entity.id
_entity.type
_entity.pdbx_description
1 polymer ?
#
loop_
_entity_poly.entity_id
_entity_poly.type
_entity_poly.pdbx_seq_one_letter_code
_entity_poly.pdbx_strand_id
1 'polypeptide(L)'
;MSGNLKTFLDEKHLDNLANLRADLTELTPEQEDHIRLVVQQWADIQAVSNLLFYPSLVPADIRLPLIHKGLCERTTNYLVLAATVGLTDLNITDLTEPDRLAIADELIAVIEDKVAIAADRASIAIRPFLKANDAERVVGLLGNPTETVRHNLLGWLSQTERNLDESVLAARMDEKGIATEIRRDLGDALARDRQRIKKGLVSMLSSPRAVYVPNLTDC
;
A
#
# COMPACT_ATOMS: atom_id res chain seq x y z
N MET A 1 29.45 16.08 -6.93
CA MET A 1 28.19 15.49 -6.44
C MET A 1 28.37 15.15 -4.97
N SER A 2 27.65 15.86 -4.09
CA SER A 2 26.69 15.25 -3.16
C SER A 2 26.74 13.72 -3.05
N GLY A 3 27.84 13.15 -2.55
CA GLY A 3 28.10 11.70 -2.61
C GLY A 3 27.00 10.82 -2.00
N ASN A 4 26.19 11.39 -1.10
CA ASN A 4 25.09 10.70 -0.46
C ASN A 4 23.85 10.52 -1.37
N LEU A 5 23.44 11.55 -2.13
CA LEU A 5 22.26 11.44 -3.01
C LEU A 5 22.52 10.49 -4.18
N LYS A 6 23.69 10.58 -4.83
CA LYS A 6 24.02 9.67 -5.93
C LYS A 6 24.03 8.21 -5.46
N THR A 7 24.65 7.95 -4.30
CA THR A 7 24.68 6.61 -3.72
C THR A 7 23.27 6.12 -3.39
N PHE A 8 22.42 6.99 -2.83
CA PHE A 8 21.01 6.67 -2.60
C PHE A 8 20.26 6.32 -3.89
N LEU A 9 20.44 7.09 -4.97
CA LEU A 9 19.74 6.84 -6.24
C LEU A 9 20.22 5.56 -6.93
N ASP A 10 21.50 5.20 -6.78
CA ASP A 10 22.11 4.01 -7.39
C ASP A 10 21.97 2.73 -6.55
N GLU A 11 21.56 2.83 -5.27
CA GLU A 11 21.51 1.70 -4.34
C GLU A 11 20.44 0.68 -4.76
N LYS A 12 20.84 -0.60 -4.73
CA LYS A 12 20.01 -1.73 -5.17
C LYS A 12 19.43 -2.53 -4.00
N HIS A 13 20.06 -2.44 -2.84
CA HIS A 13 19.66 -3.17 -1.64
C HIS A 13 18.81 -2.29 -0.73
N LEU A 14 17.55 -2.70 -0.51
CA LEU A 14 16.60 -1.92 0.30
C LEU A 14 17.07 -1.71 1.75
N ASP A 15 17.79 -2.67 2.33
CA ASP A 15 18.36 -2.56 3.68
C ASP A 15 19.40 -1.43 3.76
N ASN A 16 20.22 -1.27 2.73
CA ASN A 16 21.19 -0.18 2.65
C ASN A 16 20.50 1.14 2.31
N LEU A 17 19.47 1.10 1.45
CA LEU A 17 18.71 2.27 1.04
C LEU A 17 18.10 2.99 2.24
N ALA A 18 17.61 2.26 3.23
CA ALA A 18 17.09 2.82 4.49
C ALA A 18 18.16 3.59 5.28
N ASN A 19 19.39 3.09 5.32
CA ASN A 19 20.50 3.77 5.99
C ASN A 19 20.90 5.04 5.23
N LEU A 20 21.03 4.96 3.90
CA LEU A 20 21.34 6.11 3.05
C LEU A 20 20.25 7.20 3.14
N ARG A 21 18.98 6.79 3.23
CA ARG A 21 17.87 7.72 3.50
C ARG A 21 18.06 8.47 4.81
N ALA A 22 18.44 7.77 5.89
CA ALA A 22 18.61 8.37 7.21
C ALA A 22 19.72 9.44 7.23
N ASP A 23 20.76 9.25 6.41
CA ASP A 23 21.86 10.20 6.26
C ASP A 23 21.50 11.43 5.40
N LEU A 24 20.38 11.39 4.67
CA LEU A 24 19.85 12.48 3.84
C LEU A 24 18.78 13.28 4.60
N THR A 25 19.19 14.04 5.62
CA THR A 25 18.25 14.82 6.45
C THR A 25 17.79 16.13 5.81
N GLU A 26 18.68 16.83 5.11
CA GLU A 26 18.39 18.07 4.39
C GLU A 26 19.01 18.01 2.99
N LEU A 27 18.22 18.39 1.98
CA LEU A 27 18.69 18.45 0.60
C LEU A 27 19.16 19.87 0.27
N THR A 28 20.28 19.97 -0.43
CA THR A 28 20.69 21.24 -1.03
C THR A 28 19.82 21.53 -2.26
N PRO A 29 19.70 22.81 -2.69
CA PRO A 29 18.97 23.16 -3.92
C PRO A 29 19.43 22.36 -5.14
N GLU A 30 20.73 22.10 -5.28
CA GLU A 30 21.28 21.30 -6.38
C GLU A 30 20.84 19.84 -6.32
N GLN A 31 20.65 19.30 -5.12
CA GLN A 31 20.12 17.95 -4.91
C GLN A 31 18.64 17.88 -5.25
N GLU A 32 17.85 18.88 -4.85
CA GLU A 32 16.44 18.97 -5.24
C GLU A 32 16.27 19.06 -6.75
N ASP A 33 17.07 19.89 -7.43
CA ASP A 33 17.08 20.00 -8.89
C ASP A 33 17.44 18.66 -9.55
N HIS A 34 18.38 17.92 -8.97
CA HIS A 34 18.72 16.59 -9.46
C HIS A 34 17.57 15.59 -9.31
N ILE A 35 16.85 15.60 -8.17
CA ILE A 35 15.66 14.77 -7.96
C ILE A 35 14.57 15.14 -8.98
N ARG A 36 14.34 16.43 -9.23
CA ARG A 36 13.37 16.89 -10.24
C ARG A 36 13.70 16.33 -11.62
N LEU A 37 14.98 16.35 -12.01
CA LEU A 37 15.43 15.78 -13.28
C LEU A 37 15.18 14.27 -13.35
N VAL A 38 15.49 13.51 -12.30
CA VAL A 38 15.23 12.06 -12.23
C VAL A 38 13.72 11.77 -12.39
N VAL A 39 12.88 12.48 -11.64
CA VAL A 39 11.41 12.33 -11.69
C VAL A 39 10.84 12.75 -13.05
N GLN A 40 11.36 13.81 -13.66
CA GLN A 40 10.90 14.27 -14.97
C GLN A 40 11.27 13.28 -16.08
N GLN A 41 12.51 12.79 -16.07
CA GLN A 41 13.01 11.87 -17.10
C GLN A 41 12.38 10.49 -17.00
N TRP A 42 12.17 10.00 -15.77
CA TRP A 42 11.55 8.69 -15.51
C TRP A 42 12.24 7.50 -16.23
N ALA A 43 13.51 7.66 -16.58
CA ALA A 43 14.25 6.69 -17.40
C ALA A 43 15.04 5.70 -16.55
N ASP A 44 15.49 6.12 -15.37
CA ASP A 44 16.23 5.28 -14.43
C ASP A 44 15.28 4.65 -13.40
N ILE A 45 14.91 3.40 -13.65
CA ILE A 45 13.96 2.65 -12.80
C ILE A 45 14.49 2.53 -11.37
N GLN A 46 15.79 2.34 -11.17
CA GLN A 46 16.36 2.21 -9.82
C GLN A 46 16.20 3.53 -9.07
N ALA A 47 16.66 4.64 -9.67
CA ALA A 47 16.59 5.95 -9.05
C ALA A 47 15.15 6.38 -8.76
N VAL A 48 14.23 6.17 -9.71
CA VAL A 48 12.80 6.45 -9.53
C VAL A 48 12.19 5.58 -8.44
N SER A 49 12.50 4.28 -8.40
CA SER A 49 12.00 3.39 -7.35
C SER A 49 12.49 3.80 -5.97
N ASN A 50 13.75 4.21 -5.83
CA ASN A 50 14.32 4.66 -4.57
C ASN A 50 13.62 5.94 -4.07
N LEU A 51 13.32 6.87 -4.97
CA LEU A 51 12.52 8.06 -4.65
C LEU A 51 11.07 7.73 -4.31
N LEU A 52 10.48 6.73 -4.96
CA LEU A 52 9.13 6.25 -4.64
C LEU A 52 9.06 5.54 -3.28
N PHE A 53 10.11 4.85 -2.85
CA PHE A 53 10.18 4.27 -1.50
C PHE A 53 10.29 5.33 -0.40
N TYR A 54 10.88 6.49 -0.70
CA TYR A 54 11.12 7.57 0.25
C TYR A 54 10.63 8.94 -0.29
N PRO A 55 9.32 9.11 -0.51
CA PRO A 55 8.76 10.32 -1.08
C PRO A 55 9.00 11.57 -0.23
N SER A 56 9.32 11.44 1.05
CA SER A 56 9.74 12.59 1.89
C SER A 56 10.99 13.32 1.37
N LEU A 57 11.87 12.65 0.61
CA LEU A 57 13.02 13.29 -0.06
C LEU A 57 12.61 14.11 -1.28
N VAL A 58 11.42 13.89 -1.82
CA VAL A 58 10.99 14.52 -3.07
C VAL A 58 10.41 15.90 -2.73
N PRO A 59 10.77 16.97 -3.48
CA PRO A 59 10.23 18.30 -3.26
C PRO A 59 8.70 18.30 -3.24
N ALA A 60 8.12 19.04 -2.29
CA ALA A 60 6.70 18.92 -1.95
C ALA A 60 5.75 19.17 -3.14
N ASP A 61 6.12 20.07 -4.04
CA ASP A 61 5.34 20.45 -5.22
C ASP A 61 5.29 19.34 -6.30
N ILE A 62 6.24 18.42 -6.32
CA ILE A 62 6.28 17.28 -7.27
C ILE A 62 6.08 15.92 -6.61
N ARG A 63 6.00 15.86 -5.27
CA ARG A 63 5.88 14.62 -4.50
C ARG A 63 4.60 13.84 -4.81
N LEU A 64 3.45 14.50 -4.74
CA LEU A 64 2.17 13.84 -4.99
C LEU A 64 2.02 13.42 -6.47
N PRO A 65 2.38 14.27 -7.47
CA PRO A 65 2.46 13.83 -8.87
C PRO A 65 3.35 12.60 -9.11
N LEU A 66 4.50 12.51 -8.44
CA LEU A 66 5.38 11.33 -8.47
C LEU A 66 4.65 10.07 -7.97
N ILE A 67 3.96 10.16 -6.83
CA ILE A 67 3.22 9.03 -6.24
C ILE A 67 2.11 8.54 -7.17
N HIS A 68 1.27 9.45 -7.68
CA HIS A 68 0.21 9.10 -8.63
C HIS A 68 0.78 8.41 -9.87
N LYS A 69 1.88 8.94 -10.42
CA LYS A 69 2.55 8.34 -11.57
C LYS A 69 3.08 6.94 -11.27
N GLY A 70 3.64 6.72 -10.07
CA GLY A 70 4.10 5.41 -9.63
C GLY A 70 2.96 4.39 -9.43
N LEU A 71 1.86 4.78 -8.77
CA LEU A 71 0.69 3.92 -8.57
C LEU A 71 -0.04 3.59 -9.88
N CYS A 72 -0.02 4.52 -10.83
CA CYS A 72 -0.60 4.34 -12.16
C CYS A 72 0.36 3.73 -13.19
N GLU A 73 1.57 3.34 -12.81
CA GLU A 73 2.51 2.68 -13.72
C GLU A 73 1.91 1.37 -14.25
N ARG A 74 2.20 1.06 -15.52
CA ARG A 74 1.64 -0.11 -16.23
C ARG A 74 2.72 -0.99 -16.86
N THR A 75 3.93 -0.45 -17.04
CA THR A 75 5.04 -1.15 -17.69
C THR A 75 5.96 -1.81 -16.69
N THR A 76 6.15 -1.17 -15.53
CA THR A 76 7.14 -1.58 -14.53
C THR A 76 6.48 -1.80 -13.18
N ASN A 77 6.06 -3.04 -12.92
CA ASN A 77 5.36 -3.42 -11.67
C ASN A 77 6.15 -3.05 -10.40
N TYR A 78 7.47 -3.01 -10.47
CA TYR A 78 8.31 -2.61 -9.35
C TYR A 78 8.07 -1.15 -8.92
N LEU A 79 7.76 -0.24 -9.85
CA LEU A 79 7.43 1.14 -9.50
C LEU A 79 6.08 1.25 -8.78
N VAL A 80 5.10 0.43 -9.16
CA VAL A 80 3.82 0.33 -8.43
C VAL A 80 4.06 -0.14 -6.99
N LEU A 81 4.90 -1.17 -6.82
CA LEU A 81 5.30 -1.66 -5.51
C LEU A 81 6.02 -0.58 -4.69
N ALA A 82 7.01 0.09 -5.27
CA ALA A 82 7.78 1.15 -4.61
C ALA A 82 6.87 2.29 -4.15
N ALA A 83 5.98 2.77 -5.04
CA ALA A 83 5.00 3.80 -4.72
C ALA A 83 4.07 3.37 -3.57
N THR A 84 3.57 2.14 -3.63
CA THR A 84 2.68 1.57 -2.60
C THR A 84 3.35 1.51 -1.23
N VAL A 85 4.64 1.12 -1.17
CA VAL A 85 5.40 1.07 0.08
C VAL A 85 5.72 2.48 0.60
N GLY A 86 6.10 3.39 -0.31
CA GLY A 86 6.41 4.78 0.03
C GLY A 86 5.25 5.57 0.61
N LEU A 87 4.00 5.17 0.40
CA LEU A 87 2.85 5.80 1.05
C LEU A 87 2.93 5.79 2.58
N THR A 88 3.67 4.84 3.17
CA THR A 88 3.88 4.80 4.64
C THR A 88 4.80 5.92 5.15
N ASP A 89 5.59 6.53 4.26
CA ASP A 89 6.46 7.68 4.54
C ASP A 89 5.71 9.02 4.39
N LEU A 90 4.51 9.02 3.80
CA LEU A 90 3.69 10.21 3.67
C LEU A 90 2.94 10.51 4.98
N ASN A 91 3.00 11.78 5.38
CA ASN A 91 2.12 12.27 6.42
C ASN A 91 0.71 12.52 5.85
N ILE A 92 -0.22 11.60 6.12
CA ILE A 92 -1.59 11.65 5.59
C ILE A 92 -2.36 12.90 6.03
N THR A 93 -1.96 13.55 7.14
CA THR A 93 -2.61 14.79 7.59
C THR A 93 -2.34 15.98 6.67
N ASP A 94 -1.28 15.89 5.86
CA ASP A 94 -0.87 16.97 4.94
C ASP A 94 -1.59 16.86 3.59
N LEU A 95 -2.37 15.79 3.37
CA LEU A 95 -3.11 15.53 2.14
C LEU A 95 -4.51 16.12 2.19
N THR A 96 -4.96 16.67 1.06
CA THR A 96 -6.35 17.11 0.93
C THR A 96 -7.28 15.89 0.80
N GLU A 97 -8.56 16.09 1.07
CA GLU A 97 -9.56 15.03 0.89
C GLU A 97 -9.61 14.49 -0.55
N PRO A 98 -9.58 15.32 -1.61
CA PRO A 98 -9.42 14.83 -2.99
C PRO A 98 -8.18 13.95 -3.21
N ASP A 99 -7.03 14.32 -2.64
CA ASP A 99 -5.79 13.54 -2.80
C ASP A 99 -5.92 12.17 -2.13
N ARG A 100 -6.53 12.13 -0.93
CA ARG A 100 -6.78 10.88 -0.21
C ARG A 100 -7.72 9.95 -0.96
N LEU A 101 -8.77 10.51 -1.58
CA LEU A 101 -9.70 9.75 -2.42
C LEU A 101 -8.98 9.17 -3.65
N ALA A 102 -8.18 10.00 -4.33
CA ALA A 102 -7.43 9.57 -5.52
C ALA A 102 -6.45 8.43 -5.18
N ILE A 103 -5.69 8.55 -4.09
CA ILE A 103 -4.78 7.48 -3.63
C ILE A 103 -5.57 6.21 -3.25
N ALA A 104 -6.72 6.35 -2.58
CA ALA A 104 -7.57 5.19 -2.26
C ALA A 104 -8.02 4.45 -3.53
N ASP A 105 -8.48 5.18 -4.53
CA ASP A 105 -8.92 4.62 -5.81
C ASP A 105 -7.78 3.92 -6.56
N GLU A 106 -6.60 4.53 -6.58
CA GLU A 106 -5.40 3.93 -7.18
C GLU A 106 -4.96 2.66 -6.45
N LEU A 107 -4.96 2.65 -5.11
CA LEU A 107 -4.65 1.45 -4.34
C LEU A 107 -5.67 0.34 -4.53
N ILE A 108 -6.95 0.67 -4.68
CA ILE A 108 -8.00 -0.30 -5.04
C ILE A 108 -7.67 -0.92 -6.39
N ALA A 109 -7.32 -0.10 -7.39
CA ALA A 109 -6.92 -0.61 -8.70
C ALA A 109 -5.69 -1.53 -8.63
N VAL A 110 -4.69 -1.21 -7.80
CA VAL A 110 -3.52 -2.09 -7.56
C VAL A 110 -3.94 -3.43 -6.94
N ILE A 111 -4.89 -3.42 -6.00
CA ILE A 111 -5.43 -4.66 -5.40
C ILE A 111 -6.20 -5.49 -6.44
N GLU A 112 -6.94 -4.83 -7.34
CA GLU A 112 -7.73 -5.48 -8.40
C GLU A 112 -6.89 -6.08 -9.51
N ASP A 113 -5.74 -5.48 -9.84
CA ASP A 113 -4.85 -5.92 -10.93
C ASP A 113 -4.00 -7.16 -10.57
N LYS A 114 -4.09 -7.65 -9.32
CA LYS A 114 -3.55 -8.95 -8.85
C LYS A 114 -2.05 -9.15 -9.01
N VAL A 115 -1.24 -8.09 -9.14
CA VAL A 115 0.22 -8.20 -9.00
C VAL A 115 0.53 -8.56 -7.54
N ALA A 116 0.78 -9.84 -7.25
CA ALA A 116 0.63 -10.42 -5.92
C ALA A 116 1.30 -9.60 -4.80
N ILE A 117 2.57 -9.22 -4.94
CA ILE A 117 3.30 -8.47 -3.91
C ILE A 117 2.78 -7.02 -3.77
N ALA A 118 2.49 -6.36 -4.90
CA ALA A 118 1.97 -4.99 -4.88
C ALA A 118 0.55 -4.95 -4.29
N ALA A 119 -0.32 -5.89 -4.66
CA ALA A 119 -1.65 -6.04 -4.09
C ALA A 119 -1.60 -6.32 -2.57
N ASP A 120 -0.70 -7.22 -2.14
CA ASP A 120 -0.48 -7.50 -0.73
C ASP A 120 -0.05 -6.24 0.04
N ARG A 121 0.92 -5.47 -0.48
CA ARG A 121 1.35 -4.21 0.14
C ARG A 121 0.25 -3.14 0.10
N ALA A 122 -0.52 -3.06 -0.98
CA ALA A 122 -1.62 -2.11 -1.12
C ALA A 122 -2.73 -2.40 -0.10
N SER A 123 -3.02 -3.68 0.19
CA SER A 123 -4.00 -4.05 1.22
C SER A 123 -3.62 -3.61 2.65
N ILE A 124 -2.32 -3.33 2.89
CA ILE A 124 -1.83 -2.75 4.14
C ILE A 124 -1.91 -1.21 4.04
N ALA A 125 -1.35 -0.65 2.97
CA ALA A 125 -1.18 0.78 2.77
C ALA A 125 -2.50 1.53 2.64
N ILE A 126 -3.57 0.88 2.16
CA ILE A 126 -4.87 1.51 1.90
C ILE A 126 -5.63 1.90 3.17
N ARG A 127 -5.36 1.25 4.31
CA ARG A 127 -6.17 1.40 5.55
C ARG A 127 -6.38 2.86 6.00
N PRO A 128 -5.36 3.75 5.98
CA PRO A 128 -5.54 5.14 6.40
C PRO A 128 -6.30 6.02 5.40
N PHE A 129 -6.51 5.53 4.18
CA PHE A 129 -7.23 6.23 3.11
C PHE A 129 -8.70 5.81 3.02
N LEU A 130 -9.06 4.64 3.56
CA LEU A 130 -10.43 4.15 3.59
C LEU A 130 -11.30 4.88 4.63
N LYS A 131 -12.58 5.01 4.30
CA LYS A 131 -13.65 5.52 5.16
C LYS A 131 -14.75 4.47 5.32
N ALA A 132 -15.63 4.68 6.30
CA ALA A 132 -16.72 3.75 6.58
C ALA A 132 -17.65 3.52 5.37
N ASN A 133 -17.81 4.52 4.49
CA ASN A 133 -18.58 4.39 3.25
C ASN A 133 -17.88 3.57 2.16
N ASP A 134 -16.59 3.25 2.30
CA ASP A 134 -15.87 2.35 1.39
C ASP A 134 -16.11 0.86 1.68
N ALA A 135 -16.86 0.53 2.74
CA ALA A 135 -17.05 -0.85 3.17
C ALA A 135 -17.56 -1.77 2.05
N GLU A 136 -18.52 -1.30 1.24
CA GLU A 136 -19.05 -2.07 0.10
C GLU A 136 -18.01 -2.32 -1.00
N ARG A 137 -17.11 -1.37 -1.22
CA ARG A 137 -16.00 -1.53 -2.17
C ARG A 137 -15.01 -2.56 -1.64
N VAL A 138 -14.66 -2.46 -0.37
CA VAL A 138 -13.74 -3.40 0.30
C VAL A 138 -14.30 -4.82 0.33
N VAL A 139 -15.60 -5.00 0.52
CA VAL A 139 -16.23 -6.33 0.40
C VAL A 139 -16.04 -6.91 -1.00
N GLY A 140 -16.17 -6.11 -2.06
CA GLY A 140 -15.91 -6.55 -3.44
C GLY A 140 -14.50 -7.09 -3.65
N LEU A 141 -13.51 -6.57 -2.91
CA LEU A 141 -12.11 -6.99 -2.98
C LEU A 141 -11.81 -8.28 -2.20
N LEU A 142 -12.73 -8.77 -1.36
CA LEU A 142 -12.54 -10.03 -0.62
C LEU A 142 -12.49 -11.27 -1.52
N GLY A 143 -12.87 -11.14 -2.80
CA GLY A 143 -12.65 -12.17 -3.82
C GLY A 143 -11.21 -12.26 -4.34
N ASN A 144 -10.27 -11.46 -3.82
CA ASN A 144 -8.87 -11.48 -4.26
C ASN A 144 -8.23 -12.87 -4.08
N PRO A 145 -7.40 -13.36 -5.02
CA PRO A 145 -6.77 -14.69 -4.93
C PRO A 145 -5.80 -14.82 -3.74
N THR A 146 -5.19 -13.73 -3.28
CA THR A 146 -4.20 -13.77 -2.19
C THR A 146 -4.89 -13.79 -0.81
N GLU A 147 -4.51 -14.73 0.05
CA GLU A 147 -5.06 -14.78 1.42
C GLU A 147 -4.66 -13.55 2.24
N THR A 148 -3.47 -13.00 1.98
CA THR A 148 -2.97 -11.79 2.61
C THR A 148 -3.90 -10.60 2.38
N VAL A 149 -4.27 -10.29 1.12
CA VAL A 149 -5.22 -9.22 0.82
C VAL A 149 -6.54 -9.47 1.56
N ARG A 150 -7.10 -10.68 1.45
CA ARG A 150 -8.39 -10.99 2.09
C ARG A 150 -8.33 -10.80 3.61
N HIS A 151 -7.27 -11.25 4.28
CA HIS A 151 -7.06 -11.06 5.72
C HIS A 151 -6.98 -9.58 6.08
N ASN A 152 -6.17 -8.81 5.35
CA ASN A 152 -5.93 -7.40 5.64
C ASN A 152 -7.20 -6.55 5.49
N LEU A 153 -7.99 -6.83 4.45
CA LEU A 153 -9.26 -6.16 4.18
C LEU A 153 -10.36 -6.60 5.15
N LEU A 154 -10.47 -7.91 5.46
CA LEU A 154 -11.41 -8.40 6.48
C LEU A 154 -11.11 -7.79 7.85
N GLY A 155 -9.83 -7.63 8.19
CA GLY A 155 -9.42 -6.96 9.42
C GLY A 155 -9.90 -5.52 9.49
N TRP A 156 -9.73 -4.75 8.42
CA TRP A 156 -10.26 -3.39 8.37
C TRP A 156 -11.79 -3.34 8.49
N LEU A 157 -12.51 -4.22 7.76
CA LEU A 157 -13.97 -4.31 7.83
C LEU A 157 -14.46 -4.61 9.25
N SER A 158 -13.84 -5.60 9.91
CA SER A 158 -14.22 -6.02 11.28
C SER A 158 -14.04 -4.92 12.33
N GLN A 159 -13.10 -4.01 12.12
CA GLN A 159 -12.83 -2.88 13.01
C GLN A 159 -13.73 -1.67 12.73
N THR A 160 -14.16 -1.53 11.48
CA THR A 160 -14.92 -0.36 11.01
C THR A 160 -16.42 -0.57 11.16
N GLU A 161 -16.91 -1.78 10.92
CA GLU A 161 -18.34 -2.10 10.90
C GLU A 161 -18.76 -2.89 12.14
N ARG A 162 -19.35 -2.18 13.12
CA ARG A 162 -19.78 -2.78 14.40
C ARG A 162 -20.74 -3.97 14.25
N ASN A 163 -21.59 -3.93 13.23
CA ASN A 163 -22.63 -4.94 13.00
C ASN A 163 -22.17 -6.05 12.04
N LEU A 164 -20.91 -6.04 11.59
CA LEU A 164 -20.41 -7.04 10.66
C LEU A 164 -20.27 -8.39 11.37
N ASP A 165 -21.18 -9.30 11.05
CA ASP A 165 -21.12 -10.70 11.44
C ASP A 165 -20.97 -11.62 10.24
N GLU A 166 -20.81 -12.90 10.52
CA GLU A 166 -20.63 -13.97 9.55
C GLU A 166 -21.77 -14.03 8.52
N SER A 167 -23.01 -13.81 8.96
CA SER A 167 -24.19 -13.85 8.09
C SER A 167 -24.30 -12.61 7.20
N VAL A 168 -24.03 -11.43 7.77
CA VAL A 168 -24.01 -10.14 7.06
C VAL A 168 -22.89 -10.13 6.02
N LEU A 169 -21.69 -10.59 6.41
CA LEU A 169 -20.55 -10.70 5.51
C LEU A 169 -20.84 -11.68 4.38
N ALA A 170 -21.40 -12.86 4.69
CA ALA A 170 -21.73 -13.88 3.69
C ALA A 170 -22.76 -13.38 2.67
N ALA A 171 -23.79 -12.65 3.11
CA ALA A 171 -24.81 -12.07 2.23
C ALA A 171 -24.19 -11.03 1.26
N ARG A 172 -23.40 -10.09 1.78
CA ARG A 172 -22.75 -9.07 0.94
C ARG A 172 -21.75 -9.70 -0.05
N MET A 173 -20.99 -10.71 0.37
CA MET A 173 -20.10 -11.43 -0.53
C MET A 173 -20.85 -12.22 -1.62
N ASP A 174 -22.05 -12.73 -1.32
CA ASP A 174 -22.93 -13.39 -2.30
C ASP A 174 -23.39 -12.40 -3.38
N GLU A 175 -23.82 -11.20 -2.97
CA GLU A 175 -24.22 -10.13 -3.89
C GLU A 175 -23.07 -9.69 -4.83
N LYS A 176 -21.82 -9.80 -4.37
CA LYS A 176 -20.63 -9.54 -5.19
C LYS A 176 -20.16 -10.74 -6.02
N GLY A 177 -20.83 -11.89 -5.94
CA GLY A 177 -20.47 -13.11 -6.68
C GLY A 177 -19.16 -13.76 -6.21
N ILE A 178 -18.75 -13.54 -4.95
CA ILE A 178 -17.52 -14.12 -4.41
C ILE A 178 -17.70 -15.63 -4.20
N ALA A 179 -16.69 -16.41 -4.61
CA ALA A 179 -16.71 -17.88 -4.57
C ALA A 179 -17.06 -18.42 -3.17
N THR A 180 -17.94 -19.42 -3.12
CA THR A 180 -18.46 -20.01 -1.87
C THR A 180 -17.35 -20.49 -0.92
N GLU A 181 -16.26 -21.01 -1.45
CA GLU A 181 -15.10 -21.44 -0.66
C GLU A 181 -14.45 -20.27 0.09
N ILE A 182 -14.17 -19.18 -0.63
CA ILE A 182 -13.65 -17.93 -0.03
C ILE A 182 -14.62 -17.39 1.02
N ARG A 183 -15.92 -17.40 0.72
CA ARG A 183 -16.95 -16.91 1.65
C ARG A 183 -16.96 -17.68 2.97
N ARG A 184 -16.91 -19.02 2.88
CA ARG A 184 -16.83 -19.89 4.06
C ARG A 184 -15.57 -19.59 4.87
N ASP A 185 -14.41 -19.54 4.21
CA ASP A 185 -13.13 -19.37 4.89
C ASP A 185 -13.04 -18.02 5.63
N LEU A 186 -13.57 -16.95 5.03
CA LEU A 186 -13.63 -15.63 5.65
C LEU A 186 -14.68 -15.53 6.75
N GLY A 187 -15.84 -16.17 6.58
CA GLY A 187 -16.85 -16.29 7.64
C GLY A 187 -16.29 -17.00 8.87
N ASP A 188 -15.60 -18.12 8.67
CA ASP A 188 -14.95 -18.86 9.74
C ASP A 188 -13.82 -18.05 10.41
N ALA A 189 -13.06 -17.27 9.64
CA ALA A 189 -12.02 -16.38 10.17
C ALA A 189 -12.62 -15.30 11.08
N LEU A 190 -13.71 -14.66 10.65
CA LEU A 190 -14.43 -13.65 11.42
C LEU A 190 -15.03 -14.26 12.70
N ALA A 191 -15.64 -15.45 12.61
CA ALA A 191 -16.19 -16.17 13.76
C ALA A 191 -15.13 -16.49 14.82
N ARG A 192 -13.99 -17.04 14.37
CA ARG A 192 -12.85 -17.35 15.24
C ARG A 192 -12.34 -16.10 15.94
N ASP A 193 -12.19 -14.99 15.19
CA ASP A 193 -11.70 -13.73 15.75
C ASP A 193 -12.64 -13.18 16.84
N ARG A 194 -13.95 -13.16 16.56
CA ARG A 194 -14.96 -12.74 17.53
C ARG A 194 -14.99 -13.63 18.77
N GLN A 195 -14.85 -14.95 18.62
CA GLN A 195 -14.79 -15.87 19.75
C GLN A 195 -13.55 -15.60 20.63
N ARG A 196 -12.42 -15.22 20.03
CA ARG A 196 -11.21 -14.83 20.76
C ARG A 196 -11.44 -13.54 21.54
N ILE A 197 -12.00 -12.51 20.92
CA ILE A 197 -12.32 -11.24 21.58
C ILE A 197 -13.27 -11.47 22.77
N LYS A 198 -14.31 -12.29 22.60
CA LYS A 198 -15.23 -12.67 23.69
C LYS A 198 -14.53 -13.35 24.88
N LYS A 199 -13.40 -14.02 24.64
CA LYS A 199 -12.55 -14.65 25.66
C LYS A 199 -11.49 -13.69 26.25
N GLY A 200 -11.53 -12.41 25.90
CA GLY A 200 -10.55 -11.41 26.34
C GLY A 200 -9.20 -11.51 25.63
N LEU A 201 -9.12 -12.23 24.50
CA LEU A 201 -7.90 -12.36 23.71
C LEU A 201 -7.85 -11.29 22.61
N VAL A 202 -6.63 -10.94 22.19
CA VAL A 202 -6.40 -10.01 21.09
C VAL A 202 -6.89 -10.62 19.76
N SER A 203 -7.50 -9.76 18.94
CA SER A 203 -7.90 -10.07 17.56
C SER A 203 -6.69 -10.47 16.73
N MET A 204 -6.82 -11.54 15.96
CA MET A 204 -5.84 -11.90 14.92
C MET A 204 -6.01 -11.06 13.66
N LEU A 205 -7.21 -10.52 13.45
CA LEU A 205 -7.53 -9.67 12.31
C LEU A 205 -7.05 -8.22 12.51
N SER A 206 -6.74 -7.82 13.75
CA SER A 206 -6.29 -6.44 14.02
C SER A 206 -4.93 -6.11 13.42
N SER A 207 -4.06 -7.11 13.28
CA SER A 207 -2.73 -6.95 12.73
C SER A 207 -2.71 -7.29 11.23
N PRO A 208 -2.27 -6.37 10.35
CA PRO A 208 -2.02 -6.70 8.96
C PRO A 208 -0.97 -7.80 8.84
N ARG A 209 -1.14 -8.70 7.88
CA ARG A 209 -0.10 -9.64 7.45
C ARG A 209 0.88 -8.88 6.57
N ALA A 210 2.11 -8.74 7.05
CA ALA A 210 3.20 -8.12 6.32
C ALA A 210 3.73 -9.05 5.22
N VAL A 211 4.26 -8.46 4.15
CA VAL A 211 4.86 -9.16 3.01
C VAL A 211 6.23 -8.58 2.75
N TYR A 212 7.15 -9.47 2.38
CA TYR A 212 8.52 -9.13 2.00
C TYR A 212 8.53 -8.24 0.75
N VAL A 213 9.37 -7.20 0.76
CA VAL A 213 9.60 -6.36 -0.42
C VAL A 213 10.91 -6.79 -1.06
N PRO A 214 10.89 -7.32 -2.30
CA PRO A 214 12.10 -7.69 -3.01
C PRO A 214 12.91 -6.46 -3.45
N ASN A 215 14.21 -6.65 -3.69
CA ASN A 215 14.99 -5.66 -4.43
C ASN A 215 14.56 -5.67 -5.90
N LEU A 216 14.85 -4.58 -6.63
CA LEU A 216 14.55 -4.49 -8.06
C LEU A 216 15.21 -5.62 -8.85
N THR A 217 16.41 -6.05 -8.44
CA THR A 217 17.17 -7.13 -9.08
C THR A 217 16.56 -8.53 -8.91
N ASP A 218 15.59 -8.67 -7.99
CA ASP A 218 14.97 -9.94 -7.64
C ASP A 218 13.59 -10.12 -8.32
N CYS A 219 13.19 -9.17 -9.18
CA CYS A 219 11.87 -9.09 -9.81
C CYS A 219 11.87 -9.41 -11.32
#